data_AF-A0A822H160-F1
#
_entry.id   AF-A0A822H160-F1
#
_cell.length_a   1.000
_cell.length_b   1.000
_cell.length_c   1.000
_cell.angle_alpha   90.00
_cell.angle_beta   90.00
_cell.angle_gamma   90.00
#
_symmetry.space_group_name_H-M   'P 1'
#
loop_
_entity.id
_entity.type
_entity.pdbx_description
1 polymer ?
#
loop_
_entity_poly.entity_id
_entity_poly.type
_entity_poly.pdbx_seq_one_letter_code
_entity_poly.pdbx_strand_id
1 'polypeptide(L)'
;AQILSRSLDDNWPNLIKLVSVTGIDFAGREHDVDDITTYITNWKEVFHLDRSTGMPAVFHGRDFYLLRSHPPVQLDTRRVLDDLMKMVRTRLRACDMERVEIVVETGIGLGVFAGKHLGIDDQIRKLSAYAARYVLQKEGFTFTNIRAIVFALPIFSKDTSGRRLPDTYDDFVNEFRANNYSGSIPVLIVDQDMHELTFTIARQGFRVSQLNPADSHGVFGEYWQNHRKYLEAGVH
;
A
#
# COMPACT_ATOMS: atom_id res chain seq x y z
N ALA A 1 -23.05 -13.55 -19.70
CA ALA A 1 -22.40 -13.72 -18.38
C ALA A 1 -22.36 -15.20 -18.05
N GLN A 2 -21.19 -15.77 -17.79
CA GLN A 2 -21.07 -17.15 -17.31
C GLN A 2 -21.17 -17.12 -15.79
N ILE A 3 -22.22 -17.74 -15.25
CA ILE A 3 -22.38 -17.86 -13.80
C ILE A 3 -21.56 -19.07 -13.37
N LEU A 4 -20.51 -18.85 -12.59
CA LEU A 4 -19.75 -19.92 -11.96
C LEU A 4 -20.55 -20.41 -10.75
N SER A 5 -21.14 -21.60 -10.85
CA SER A 5 -21.82 -22.25 -9.74
C SER A 5 -20.81 -22.67 -8.67
N ARG A 6 -21.17 -22.48 -7.40
CA ARG A 6 -20.40 -22.98 -6.24
C ARG A 6 -21.13 -24.16 -5.64
N SER A 7 -20.40 -25.18 -5.20
CA SER A 7 -20.98 -26.15 -4.26
C SER A 7 -21.03 -25.50 -2.88
N LEU A 8 -22.03 -25.85 -2.07
CA LEU A 8 -22.12 -25.41 -0.68
C LEU A 8 -21.01 -26.02 0.20
N ASP A 9 -20.29 -27.02 -0.32
CA ASP A 9 -19.24 -27.76 0.38
C ASP A 9 -17.86 -27.07 0.30
N ASP A 10 -17.71 -26.04 -0.55
CA ASP A 10 -16.48 -25.27 -0.69
C ASP A 10 -16.24 -24.40 0.55
N ASN A 11 -15.35 -24.85 1.45
CA ASN A 11 -15.01 -24.11 2.67
C ASN A 11 -13.96 -23.00 2.47
N TRP A 12 -13.28 -22.97 1.32
CA TRP A 12 -12.20 -22.02 1.06
C TRP A 12 -12.60 -20.52 1.23
N PRO A 13 -13.84 -20.07 0.94
CA PRO A 13 -14.19 -18.66 1.15
C PRO A 13 -14.10 -18.24 2.62
N ASN A 14 -14.35 -19.17 3.56
CA ASN A 14 -14.28 -18.90 5.00
C ASN A 14 -12.83 -18.77 5.52
N LEU A 15 -11.85 -19.14 4.68
CA LEU A 15 -10.42 -19.01 4.97
C LEU A 15 -9.88 -17.63 4.59
N ILE A 16 -10.63 -16.83 3.82
CA ILE A 16 -10.27 -15.46 3.50
C ILE A 16 -10.72 -14.55 4.65
N LYS A 17 -9.76 -13.84 5.24
CA LYS A 17 -9.99 -12.86 6.31
C LYS A 17 -9.86 -11.45 5.76
N LEU A 18 -10.97 -10.72 5.75
CA LEU A 18 -10.97 -9.30 5.48
C LEU A 18 -10.46 -8.59 6.73
N VAL A 19 -9.22 -8.13 6.64
CA VAL A 19 -8.61 -7.32 7.69
C VAL A 19 -8.37 -5.95 7.06
N SER A 20 -8.68 -4.87 7.77
CA SER A 20 -8.40 -3.52 7.27
C SER A 20 -6.95 -3.11 7.48
N VAL A 21 -6.50 -2.13 6.70
CA VAL A 21 -5.17 -1.55 6.82
C VAL A 21 -5.30 -0.03 7.02
N THR A 22 -4.45 0.53 7.86
CA THR A 22 -4.32 1.99 7.99
C THR A 22 -3.35 2.50 6.94
N GLY A 23 -3.68 3.61 6.29
CA GLY A 23 -2.85 4.30 5.31
C GLY A 23 -2.42 5.67 5.80
N ILE A 24 -1.34 6.20 5.21
CA ILE A 24 -1.10 7.64 5.14
C ILE A 24 -1.55 8.08 3.74
N ASP A 25 -2.49 9.00 3.67
CA ASP A 25 -3.10 9.46 2.43
C ASP A 25 -2.67 10.90 2.13
N PHE A 26 -2.16 11.12 0.92
CA PHE A 26 -1.82 12.45 0.43
C PHE A 26 -2.79 12.92 -0.67
N ALA A 27 -3.94 12.25 -0.80
CA ALA A 27 -4.83 12.25 -1.97
C ALA A 27 -5.62 13.54 -2.19
N GLY A 28 -5.28 14.61 -1.47
CA GLY A 28 -5.87 15.91 -1.70
C GLY A 28 -7.26 16.08 -1.10
N ARG A 29 -7.76 15.13 -0.31
CA ARG A 29 -9.15 15.15 0.16
C ARG A 29 -9.25 15.90 1.48
N GLU A 30 -10.46 16.34 1.81
CA GLU A 30 -10.74 17.04 3.07
C GLU A 30 -10.30 16.22 4.30
N HIS A 31 -10.39 14.89 4.25
CA HIS A 31 -9.91 14.01 5.32
C HIS A 31 -8.40 13.82 5.37
N ASP A 32 -7.66 14.22 4.33
CA ASP A 32 -6.20 14.06 4.23
C ASP A 32 -5.46 15.30 4.80
N VAL A 33 -6.18 16.33 5.26
CA VAL A 33 -5.59 17.57 5.80
C VAL A 33 -4.69 17.26 7.00
N ASP A 34 -5.11 16.32 7.84
CA ASP A 34 -4.35 15.91 9.02
C ASP A 34 -3.03 15.24 8.62
N ASP A 35 -3.01 14.44 7.55
CA ASP A 35 -1.80 13.81 7.04
C ASP A 35 -0.82 14.85 6.47
N ILE A 36 -1.32 15.86 5.75
CA ILE A 36 -0.50 16.97 5.26
C ILE A 36 0.15 17.72 6.42
N THR A 37 -0.65 18.15 7.39
CA THR A 37 -0.19 18.99 8.49
C THR A 37 0.69 18.22 9.49
N THR A 38 0.55 16.89 9.54
CA THR A 38 1.35 16.00 10.40
C THR A 38 2.68 15.63 9.76
N TYR A 39 2.70 15.28 8.47
CA TYR A 39 3.88 14.66 7.86
C TYR A 39 4.70 15.60 6.97
N ILE A 40 4.19 16.76 6.55
CA ILE A 40 4.95 17.72 5.74
C ILE A 40 5.36 18.90 6.61
N THR A 41 6.65 19.08 6.89
CA THR A 41 7.12 20.10 7.85
C THR A 41 6.95 21.54 7.34
N ASN A 42 7.03 21.74 6.02
CA ASN A 42 6.91 23.04 5.36
C ASN A 42 5.56 23.25 4.65
N TRP A 43 4.50 22.56 5.09
CA TRP A 43 3.21 22.54 4.38
C TRP A 43 2.63 23.94 4.11
N LYS A 44 2.81 24.90 5.04
CA LYS A 44 2.31 26.29 4.87
C LYS A 44 2.94 27.04 3.70
N GLU A 45 4.15 26.64 3.30
CA GLU A 45 4.89 27.22 2.19
C GLU A 45 4.60 26.49 0.88
N VAL A 46 3.98 25.31 0.97
CA VAL A 46 3.67 24.44 -0.16
C VAL A 46 2.26 24.67 -0.67
N PHE A 47 1.29 24.78 0.23
CA PHE A 47 -0.14 24.79 -0.10
C PHE A 47 -0.76 26.18 -0.05
N HIS A 48 -1.74 26.40 -0.92
CA HIS A 48 -2.70 27.50 -0.76
C HIS A 48 -3.47 27.30 0.54
N LEU A 49 -3.64 28.36 1.32
CA LEU A 49 -4.33 28.31 2.61
C LEU A 49 -5.73 28.91 2.52
N ASP A 50 -6.69 28.26 3.17
CA ASP A 50 -8.00 28.85 3.43
C ASP A 50 -7.83 30.01 4.43
N ARG A 51 -8.37 31.18 4.10
CA ARG A 51 -8.18 32.40 4.91
C ARG A 51 -8.90 32.35 6.27
N SER A 52 -9.95 31.54 6.39
CA SER A 52 -10.75 31.41 7.60
C SER A 52 -10.16 30.40 8.58
N THR A 53 -9.62 29.29 8.09
CA THR A 53 -9.08 28.20 8.94
C THR A 53 -7.56 28.20 9.04
N GLY A 54 -6.85 28.82 8.09
CA GLY A 54 -5.40 28.74 7.97
C GLY A 54 -4.87 27.36 7.55
N MET A 55 -5.76 26.44 7.17
CA MET A 55 -5.44 25.08 6.73
C MET A 55 -5.24 25.03 5.21
N PRO A 56 -4.62 23.96 4.67
CA PRO A 56 -4.57 23.74 3.23
C PRO A 56 -5.97 23.83 2.62
N ALA A 57 -6.12 24.69 1.62
CA ALA A 57 -7.38 24.88 0.91
C ALA A 57 -7.66 23.65 0.04
N VAL A 58 -8.84 23.08 0.22
CA VAL A 58 -9.39 21.98 -0.60
C VAL A 58 -10.52 22.55 -1.44
N PHE A 59 -10.40 22.48 -2.76
CA PHE A 59 -11.40 23.06 -3.66
C PHE A 59 -12.40 22.00 -4.11
N HIS A 60 -13.69 22.23 -3.90
CA HIS A 60 -14.74 21.23 -4.22
C HIS A 60 -14.58 19.89 -3.49
N GLY A 61 -13.96 19.89 -2.31
CA GLY A 61 -13.73 18.68 -1.50
C GLY A 61 -12.70 17.71 -2.09
N ARG A 62 -11.93 18.12 -3.11
CA ARG A 62 -10.87 17.31 -3.75
C ARG A 62 -9.66 18.17 -4.08
N ASP A 63 -8.49 17.54 -4.09
CA ASP A 63 -7.18 18.07 -4.44
C ASP A 63 -6.69 19.30 -3.64
N PHE A 64 -5.54 19.19 -2.98
CA PHE A 64 -4.85 20.35 -2.43
C PHE A 64 -4.23 21.18 -3.55
N TYR A 65 -4.38 22.50 -3.49
CA TYR A 65 -3.71 23.40 -4.44
C TYR A 65 -2.32 23.78 -3.95
N LEU A 66 -1.31 23.48 -4.76
CA LEU A 66 0.07 23.92 -4.54
C LEU A 66 0.27 25.37 -4.96
N LEU A 67 1.10 26.11 -4.23
CA LEU A 67 1.55 27.45 -4.63
C LEU A 67 2.41 27.34 -5.89
N ARG A 68 2.19 28.19 -6.92
CA ARG A 68 2.92 28.11 -8.21
C ARG A 68 4.45 28.11 -8.09
N SER A 69 4.99 28.70 -7.03
CA SER A 69 6.43 28.78 -6.76
C SER A 69 6.74 28.24 -5.36
N HIS A 70 6.13 27.10 -5.03
CA HIS A 70 6.39 26.43 -3.76
C HIS A 70 7.83 25.89 -3.68
N PRO A 71 8.45 25.85 -2.48
CA PRO A 71 9.68 25.11 -2.27
C PRO A 71 9.42 23.59 -2.37
N PRO A 72 10.46 22.76 -2.53
CA PRO A 72 10.32 21.30 -2.44
C PRO A 72 9.63 20.88 -1.14
N VAL A 73 8.75 19.89 -1.22
CA VAL A 73 8.04 19.34 -0.07
C VAL A 73 9.05 18.67 0.87
N GLN A 74 9.00 19.01 2.16
CA GLN A 74 9.86 18.44 3.18
C GLN A 74 9.04 17.49 4.06
N LEU A 75 9.36 16.20 3.98
CA LEU A 75 8.74 15.17 4.79
C LEU A 75 9.37 15.13 6.19
N ASP A 76 8.56 15.01 7.24
CA ASP A 76 9.03 14.56 8.55
C ASP A 76 9.30 13.05 8.47
N THR A 77 10.43 12.70 7.88
CA THR A 77 10.85 11.32 7.65
C THR A 77 10.85 10.47 8.92
N ARG A 78 11.21 11.06 10.06
CA ARG A 78 11.21 10.34 11.34
C ARG A 78 9.79 10.00 11.74
N ARG A 79 8.89 10.98 11.73
CA ARG A 79 7.50 10.77 12.11
C ARG A 79 6.81 9.76 11.19
N VAL A 80 6.99 9.92 9.88
CA VAL A 80 6.46 8.99 8.87
C VAL A 80 6.96 7.57 9.13
N LEU A 81 8.26 7.40 9.37
CA LEU A 81 8.82 6.08 9.62
C LEU A 81 8.25 5.42 10.89
N ASP A 82 8.19 6.19 11.99
CA ASP A 82 7.66 5.70 13.27
C ASP A 82 6.20 5.23 13.12
N ASP A 83 5.38 6.03 12.44
CA ASP A 83 3.97 5.69 12.19
C ASP A 83 3.83 4.53 11.20
N LEU A 84 4.60 4.47 10.10
CA LEU A 84 4.61 3.31 9.19
C LEU A 84 4.97 2.00 9.91
N MET A 85 5.98 2.01 10.78
CA MET A 85 6.31 0.83 11.59
C MET A 85 5.17 0.44 12.52
N LYS A 86 4.48 1.42 13.13
CA LYS A 86 3.30 1.17 13.97
C LYS A 86 2.15 0.58 13.15
N MET A 87 1.92 1.05 11.93
CA MET A 87 0.91 0.52 11.02
C MET A 87 1.21 -0.93 10.64
N VAL A 88 2.46 -1.24 10.26
CA VAL A 88 2.91 -2.62 9.98
C VAL A 88 2.67 -3.53 11.18
N ARG A 89 3.10 -3.13 12.39
CA ARG A 89 2.86 -3.91 13.61
C ARG A 89 1.39 -4.16 13.85
N THR A 90 0.57 -3.11 13.77
CA THR A 90 -0.88 -3.19 14.04
C THR A 90 -1.55 -4.14 13.06
N ARG A 91 -1.21 -4.01 11.77
CA ARG A 91 -1.70 -4.87 10.70
C ARG A 91 -1.34 -6.33 10.93
N LEU A 92 -0.07 -6.64 11.15
CA LEU A 92 0.39 -8.02 11.34
C LEU A 92 -0.15 -8.64 12.63
N ARG A 93 -0.29 -7.85 13.71
CA ARG A 93 -0.95 -8.32 14.95
C ARG A 93 -2.42 -8.65 14.72
N ALA A 94 -3.15 -7.83 13.97
CA ALA A 94 -4.54 -8.12 13.64
C ALA A 94 -4.67 -9.42 12.82
N CYS A 95 -3.83 -9.60 11.80
CA CYS A 95 -3.77 -10.85 11.04
C CYS A 95 -3.43 -12.06 11.93
N ASP A 96 -2.46 -11.92 12.84
CA ASP A 96 -2.08 -12.98 13.78
C ASP A 96 -3.22 -13.36 14.72
N MET A 97 -3.94 -12.36 15.27
CA MET A 97 -5.11 -12.57 16.14
C MET A 97 -6.26 -13.29 15.41
N GLU A 98 -6.46 -13.00 14.13
CA GLU A 98 -7.42 -13.68 13.25
C GLU A 98 -6.94 -15.06 12.78
N ARG A 99 -5.75 -15.49 13.24
CA ARG A 99 -5.10 -16.76 12.88
C ARG A 99 -4.89 -16.88 11.37
N VAL A 100 -4.52 -15.77 10.72
CA VAL A 100 -4.07 -15.77 9.33
C VAL A 100 -2.71 -16.48 9.26
N GLU A 101 -2.58 -17.41 8.32
CA GLU A 101 -1.35 -18.15 8.07
C GLU A 101 -0.51 -17.49 6.98
N ILE A 102 -1.14 -16.98 5.93
CA ILE A 102 -0.47 -16.29 4.83
C ILE A 102 -1.01 -14.88 4.72
N VAL A 103 -0.16 -13.88 4.94
CA VAL A 103 -0.57 -12.49 4.80
C VAL A 103 -0.25 -12.04 3.37
N VAL A 104 -1.24 -11.51 2.65
CA VAL A 104 -1.04 -10.90 1.33
C VAL A 104 -1.29 -9.40 1.44
N GLU A 105 -0.34 -8.58 1.01
CA GLU A 105 -0.37 -7.11 1.13
C GLU A 105 0.11 -6.42 -0.15
N THR A 106 -0.42 -5.23 -0.44
CA THR A 106 0.05 -4.37 -1.55
C THR A 106 0.96 -3.23 -1.08
N GLY A 107 1.58 -3.41 0.08
CA GLY A 107 2.31 -2.37 0.82
C GLY A 107 1.47 -1.78 1.94
N ILE A 108 2.03 -1.70 3.16
CA ILE A 108 1.32 -1.24 4.36
C ILE A 108 1.64 0.24 4.58
N GLY A 109 0.60 1.05 4.79
CA GLY A 109 0.76 2.51 4.97
C GLY A 109 0.89 3.28 3.66
N LEU A 110 0.91 2.58 2.52
CA LEU A 110 0.82 3.18 1.19
C LEU A 110 -0.66 3.43 0.86
N GLY A 111 -1.17 4.59 1.26
CA GLY A 111 -2.50 5.05 0.89
C GLY A 111 -2.65 5.34 -0.61
N VAL A 112 -3.69 6.09 -0.99
CA VAL A 112 -3.93 6.47 -2.39
C VAL A 112 -2.76 7.34 -2.90
N PHE A 113 -2.15 6.90 -4.01
CA PHE A 113 -0.94 7.42 -4.66
C PHE A 113 -0.90 8.95 -4.86
N ALA A 114 -0.53 9.70 -3.83
CA ALA A 114 -0.56 11.16 -3.91
C ALA A 114 0.67 11.86 -3.31
N GLY A 115 1.75 11.12 -3.11
CA GLY A 115 3.09 11.71 -3.00
C GLY A 115 3.67 12.13 -4.35
N LYS A 116 3.16 11.60 -5.48
CA LYS A 116 3.77 11.81 -6.80
C LYS A 116 3.67 13.25 -7.28
N HIS A 117 2.51 13.88 -7.07
CA HIS A 117 2.32 15.30 -7.37
C HIS A 117 3.09 16.22 -6.40
N LEU A 118 3.45 15.71 -5.23
CA LEU A 118 4.24 16.39 -4.20
C LEU A 118 5.75 16.11 -4.35
N GLY A 119 6.15 15.16 -5.20
CA GLY A 119 7.55 14.73 -5.38
C GLY A 119 8.14 13.92 -4.21
N ILE A 120 7.30 13.30 -3.36
CA ILE A 120 7.72 12.55 -2.16
C ILE A 120 7.40 11.05 -2.24
N ASP A 121 6.82 10.58 -3.35
CA ASP A 121 6.39 9.19 -3.52
C ASP A 121 7.54 8.19 -3.36
N ASP A 122 8.70 8.45 -3.97
CA ASP A 122 9.89 7.60 -3.85
C ASP A 122 10.36 7.47 -2.39
N GLN A 123 10.34 8.56 -1.63
CA GLN A 123 10.73 8.55 -0.22
C GLN A 123 9.75 7.69 0.60
N ILE A 124 8.45 7.85 0.39
CA ILE A 124 7.42 7.09 1.12
C ILE A 124 7.51 5.60 0.81
N ARG A 125 7.67 5.21 -0.46
CA ARG A 125 7.80 3.80 -0.85
C ARG A 125 9.00 3.12 -0.18
N LYS A 126 10.15 3.79 -0.18
CA LYS A 126 11.36 3.32 0.50
C LYS A 126 11.17 3.20 2.01
N LEU A 127 10.56 4.20 2.64
CA LEU A 127 10.26 4.16 4.08
C LEU A 127 9.28 3.04 4.44
N SER A 128 8.26 2.81 3.62
CA SER A 128 7.30 1.70 3.79
C SER A 128 7.99 0.35 3.67
N ALA A 129 8.79 0.15 2.61
CA ALA A 129 9.57 -1.07 2.43
C ALA A 129 10.50 -1.33 3.64
N TYR A 130 11.20 -0.29 4.09
CA TYR A 130 12.09 -0.35 5.24
C TYR A 130 11.32 -0.68 6.52
N ALA A 131 10.19 -0.02 6.78
CA ALA A 131 9.35 -0.25 7.96
C ALA A 131 8.87 -1.71 8.01
N ALA A 132 8.39 -2.23 6.88
CA ALA A 132 7.98 -3.63 6.74
C ALA A 132 9.12 -4.59 7.07
N ARG A 133 10.28 -4.43 6.43
CA ARG A 133 11.46 -5.27 6.68
C ARG A 133 11.89 -5.19 8.15
N TYR A 134 11.98 -3.98 8.69
CA TYR A 134 12.42 -3.75 10.06
C TYR A 134 11.53 -4.47 11.06
N VAL A 135 10.20 -4.28 10.99
CA VAL A 135 9.25 -4.91 11.91
C VAL A 135 9.31 -6.43 11.77
N LEU A 136 9.34 -6.96 10.56
CA LEU A 136 9.42 -8.41 10.35
C LEU A 136 10.72 -9.02 10.86
N GLN A 137 11.83 -8.32 10.71
CA GLN A 137 13.12 -8.81 11.16
C GLN A 137 13.27 -8.71 12.69
N LYS A 138 12.71 -7.66 13.30
CA LYS A 138 12.84 -7.40 14.74
C LYS A 138 11.76 -8.04 15.59
N GLU A 139 10.56 -8.21 15.05
CA GLU A 139 9.37 -8.63 15.80
C GLU A 139 8.68 -9.84 15.16
N GLY A 140 9.17 -10.34 14.02
CA GLY A 140 8.58 -11.48 13.30
C GLY A 140 8.38 -12.72 14.15
N PHE A 141 9.25 -12.94 15.14
CA PHE A 141 9.16 -14.09 16.06
C PHE A 141 7.96 -14.02 17.02
N THR A 142 7.32 -12.85 17.13
CA THR A 142 6.15 -12.63 18.01
C THR A 142 4.83 -13.01 17.35
N PHE A 143 4.79 -13.13 16.01
CA PHE A 143 3.61 -13.56 15.28
C PHE A 143 3.61 -15.08 15.19
N THR A 144 2.64 -15.71 15.86
CA THR A 144 2.64 -17.16 16.10
C THR A 144 1.88 -17.97 15.05
N ASN A 145 0.96 -17.34 14.33
CA ASN A 145 0.13 -17.96 13.30
C ASN A 145 0.66 -17.66 11.90
N ILE A 146 1.31 -16.50 11.70
CA ILE A 146 1.80 -16.08 10.38
C ILE A 146 3.00 -16.94 9.95
N ARG A 147 2.84 -17.67 8.85
CA ARG A 147 3.83 -18.59 8.27
C ARG A 147 4.60 -17.98 7.12
N ALA A 148 4.01 -17.04 6.39
CA ALA A 148 4.66 -16.31 5.31
C ALA A 148 3.91 -15.00 5.01
N ILE A 149 4.63 -14.07 4.39
CA ILE A 149 4.04 -12.83 3.87
C ILE A 149 4.35 -12.71 2.39
N VAL A 150 3.33 -12.33 1.63
CA VAL A 150 3.40 -12.07 0.20
C VAL A 150 3.09 -10.60 -0.05
N PHE A 151 4.07 -9.85 -0.53
CA PHE A 151 3.86 -8.50 -1.05
C PHE A 151 3.49 -8.60 -2.54
N ALA A 152 2.20 -8.41 -2.82
CA ALA A 152 1.61 -8.36 -4.16
C ALA A 152 1.70 -6.93 -4.69
N LEU A 153 2.79 -6.62 -5.41
CA LEU A 153 3.15 -5.27 -5.83
C LEU A 153 3.12 -5.18 -7.35
N PRO A 154 1.94 -4.91 -7.95
CA PRO A 154 1.81 -4.82 -9.40
C PRO A 154 2.65 -3.68 -9.98
N ILE A 155 3.27 -3.93 -11.13
CA ILE A 155 4.13 -2.95 -11.83
C ILE A 155 3.30 -2.19 -12.87
N PHE A 156 3.24 -0.87 -12.74
CA PHE A 156 2.46 -0.03 -13.67
C PHE A 156 3.30 0.94 -14.51
N SER A 157 4.47 1.33 -14.01
CA SER A 157 5.16 2.49 -14.54
C SER A 157 6.02 2.15 -15.77
N LYS A 158 5.72 2.79 -16.91
CA LYS A 158 6.53 2.77 -18.14
C LYS A 158 6.78 4.21 -18.63
N ASP A 159 7.92 4.45 -19.26
CA ASP A 159 8.21 5.71 -19.94
C ASP A 159 7.57 5.78 -21.34
N THR A 160 7.75 6.91 -22.04
CA THR A 160 7.22 7.13 -23.39
C THR A 160 7.82 6.19 -24.45
N SER A 161 8.95 5.55 -24.16
CA SER A 161 9.57 4.53 -25.01
C SER A 161 9.10 3.10 -24.68
N GLY A 162 8.20 2.94 -23.71
CA GLY A 162 7.70 1.65 -23.24
C GLY A 162 8.64 0.94 -22.26
N ARG A 163 9.75 1.58 -21.85
CA ARG A 163 10.67 1.02 -20.87
C ARG A 163 10.07 1.13 -19.48
N ARG A 164 10.17 0.05 -18.71
CA ARG A 164 9.75 0.00 -17.30
C ARG A 164 10.54 1.01 -16.45
N LEU A 165 9.82 1.81 -15.68
CA LEU A 165 10.37 2.71 -14.67
C LEU A 165 10.43 2.02 -13.30
N PRO A 166 11.37 2.42 -12.42
CA PRO A 166 11.37 1.98 -11.04
C PRO A 166 10.04 2.30 -10.34
N ASP A 167 9.52 1.35 -9.56
CA ASP A 167 8.26 1.47 -8.83
C ASP A 167 8.35 0.77 -7.46
N THR A 168 7.23 0.74 -6.73
CA THR A 168 7.06 0.10 -5.41
C THR A 168 7.64 -1.31 -5.34
N TYR A 169 7.44 -2.11 -6.39
CA TYR A 169 8.03 -3.44 -6.49
C TYR A 169 9.56 -3.40 -6.35
N ASP A 170 10.25 -2.49 -7.06
CA ASP A 170 11.71 -2.38 -7.01
C ASP A 170 12.19 -1.93 -5.64
N ASP A 171 11.51 -0.97 -5.02
CA ASP A 171 11.85 -0.48 -3.69
C ASP A 171 11.78 -1.61 -2.65
N PHE A 172 10.72 -2.43 -2.69
CA PHE A 172 10.60 -3.61 -1.81
C PHE A 172 11.64 -4.68 -2.13
N VAL A 173 11.86 -5.01 -3.41
CA VAL A 173 12.87 -6.00 -3.80
C VAL A 173 14.26 -5.57 -3.34
N ASN A 174 14.63 -4.31 -3.57
CA ASN A 174 15.89 -3.75 -3.12
C ASN A 174 15.98 -3.80 -1.60
N GLU A 175 14.94 -3.37 -0.88
CA GLU A 175 15.00 -3.32 0.57
C GLU A 175 15.16 -4.72 1.19
N PHE A 176 14.41 -5.72 0.75
CA PHE A 176 14.46 -7.07 1.32
C PHE A 176 15.67 -7.90 0.82
N ARG A 177 16.06 -7.77 -0.45
CA ARG A 177 17.19 -8.55 -1.00
C ARG A 177 18.53 -7.88 -0.72
N ALA A 178 18.69 -6.60 -1.04
CA ALA A 178 19.98 -5.93 -0.92
C ALA A 178 20.39 -5.75 0.55
N ASN A 179 19.44 -5.56 1.46
CA ASN A 179 19.72 -5.52 2.91
C ASN A 179 19.66 -6.89 3.59
N ASN A 180 19.61 -7.99 2.82
CA ASN A 180 19.68 -9.37 3.30
C ASN A 180 18.72 -9.67 4.47
N TYR A 181 17.42 -9.56 4.20
CA TYR A 181 16.39 -9.86 5.20
C TYR A 181 16.59 -11.25 5.82
N SER A 182 16.61 -11.27 7.16
CA SER A 182 16.90 -12.46 7.98
C SER A 182 15.87 -12.68 9.10
N GLY A 183 14.65 -12.15 8.93
CA GLY A 183 13.57 -12.38 9.89
C GLY A 183 13.04 -13.81 9.85
N SER A 184 12.33 -14.21 10.92
CA SER A 184 11.82 -15.57 11.10
C SER A 184 10.67 -15.95 10.15
N ILE A 185 9.97 -14.94 9.61
CA ILE A 185 8.86 -15.14 8.69
C ILE A 185 9.37 -14.98 7.26
N PRO A 186 9.25 -16.01 6.40
CA PRO A 186 9.55 -15.91 4.98
C PRO A 186 8.74 -14.81 4.29
N VAL A 187 9.41 -14.05 3.41
CA VAL A 187 8.80 -12.98 2.62
C VAL A 187 8.96 -13.29 1.13
N LEU A 188 7.84 -13.22 0.41
CA LEU A 188 7.77 -13.29 -1.04
C LEU A 188 7.32 -11.93 -1.58
N ILE A 189 7.98 -11.43 -2.62
CA ILE A 189 7.61 -10.19 -3.32
C ILE A 189 7.32 -10.57 -4.78
N VAL A 190 6.13 -10.24 -5.27
CA VAL A 190 5.66 -10.64 -6.61
C VAL A 190 4.87 -9.52 -7.28
N ASP A 191 5.02 -9.45 -8.61
CA ASP A 191 4.18 -8.63 -9.49
C ASP A 191 2.94 -9.46 -9.86
N GLN A 192 1.91 -9.41 -9.02
CA GLN A 192 0.68 -10.17 -9.23
C GLN A 192 -0.50 -9.51 -8.51
N ASP A 193 -1.72 -9.77 -9.00
CA ASP A 193 -2.95 -9.35 -8.36
C ASP A 193 -3.15 -10.05 -6.99
N MET A 194 -3.40 -9.25 -5.95
CA MET A 194 -3.61 -9.76 -4.59
C MET A 194 -4.85 -10.66 -4.50
N HIS A 195 -5.93 -10.36 -5.22
CA HIS A 195 -7.17 -11.14 -5.14
C HIS A 195 -6.98 -12.53 -5.74
N GLU A 196 -6.29 -12.62 -6.87
CA GLU A 196 -5.92 -13.91 -7.48
C GLU A 196 -5.02 -14.74 -6.55
N LEU A 197 -4.02 -14.11 -5.93
CA LEU A 197 -3.17 -14.77 -4.92
C LEU A 197 -3.97 -15.25 -3.73
N THR A 198 -4.80 -14.37 -3.16
CA THR A 198 -5.65 -14.68 -1.99
C THR A 198 -6.57 -15.85 -2.29
N PHE A 199 -7.27 -15.81 -3.43
CA PHE A 199 -8.13 -16.89 -3.88
C PHE A 199 -7.36 -18.21 -4.02
N THR A 200 -6.20 -18.18 -4.68
CA THR A 200 -5.38 -19.37 -4.90
C THR A 200 -4.90 -19.96 -3.58
N ILE A 201 -4.38 -19.14 -2.68
CA ILE A 201 -3.89 -19.56 -1.35
C ILE A 201 -5.03 -20.15 -0.50
N ALA A 202 -6.20 -19.49 -0.48
CA ALA A 202 -7.37 -20.00 0.23
C ALA A 202 -7.82 -21.37 -0.31
N ARG A 203 -7.79 -21.57 -1.63
CA ARG A 203 -8.13 -22.85 -2.25
C ARG A 203 -7.13 -23.96 -1.93
N GLN A 204 -5.89 -23.62 -1.57
CA GLN A 204 -4.92 -24.58 -1.05
C GLN A 204 -5.14 -24.92 0.44
N GLY A 205 -6.16 -24.32 1.08
CA GLY A 205 -6.56 -24.65 2.46
C GLY A 205 -5.93 -23.75 3.53
N PHE A 206 -5.20 -22.70 3.15
CA PHE A 206 -4.61 -21.76 4.11
C PHE A 206 -5.57 -20.64 4.49
N ARG A 207 -5.51 -20.21 5.75
CA ARG A 207 -6.12 -18.94 6.15
C ARG A 207 -5.29 -17.78 5.64
N VAL A 208 -5.92 -16.89 4.89
CA VAL A 208 -5.23 -15.82 4.15
C VAL A 208 -5.86 -14.46 4.39
N SER A 209 -5.05 -13.42 4.52
CA SER A 209 -5.58 -12.05 4.60
C SER A 209 -5.93 -11.52 3.21
N GLN A 210 -6.96 -10.68 3.17
CA GLN A 210 -7.25 -9.82 2.04
C GLN A 210 -7.53 -8.41 2.58
N LEU A 211 -7.12 -7.39 1.84
CA LEU A 211 -7.56 -6.03 2.15
C LEU A 211 -9.09 -5.94 2.06
N ASN A 212 -9.67 -5.18 2.98
CA ASN A 212 -11.07 -4.81 2.91
C ASN A 212 -11.33 -4.11 1.55
N PRO A 213 -12.44 -4.40 0.85
CA PRO A 213 -12.79 -3.75 -0.41
C PRO A 213 -12.67 -2.22 -0.44
N ALA A 214 -12.89 -1.53 0.68
CA ALA A 214 -12.69 -0.07 0.77
C ALA A 214 -11.21 0.32 0.62
N ASP A 215 -10.32 -0.46 1.23
CA ASP A 215 -8.87 -0.26 1.21
C ASP A 215 -8.27 -0.76 -0.11
N SER A 216 -8.92 -1.72 -0.77
CA SER A 216 -8.50 -2.20 -2.09
C SER A 216 -8.91 -1.24 -3.22
N HIS A 217 -10.01 -0.47 -3.13
CA HIS A 217 -10.43 0.40 -4.24
C HIS A 217 -9.42 1.50 -4.59
N GLY A 218 -8.63 1.99 -3.63
CA GLY A 218 -7.60 3.02 -3.88
C GLY A 218 -6.40 2.51 -4.69
N VAL A 219 -5.94 1.29 -4.41
CA VAL A 219 -4.78 0.65 -5.07
C VAL A 219 -5.21 -0.16 -6.30
N PHE A 220 -6.37 -0.81 -6.24
CA PHE A 220 -6.89 -1.69 -7.30
C PHE A 220 -7.84 -1.00 -8.28
N GLY A 221 -8.46 0.12 -7.91
CA GLY A 221 -9.23 0.92 -8.84
C GLY A 221 -8.37 1.35 -10.02
N GLU A 222 -7.12 1.75 -9.77
CA GLU A 222 -6.13 2.05 -10.79
C GLU A 222 -5.59 0.79 -11.48
N TYR A 223 -5.33 -0.32 -10.76
CA TYR A 223 -4.93 -1.59 -11.38
C TYR A 223 -5.95 -2.02 -12.43
N TRP A 224 -7.24 -2.14 -12.09
CA TRP A 224 -8.27 -2.58 -13.04
C TRP A 224 -8.56 -1.57 -14.14
N GLN A 225 -8.51 -0.26 -13.86
CA GLN A 225 -8.66 0.78 -14.89
C GLN A 225 -7.51 0.76 -15.90
N ASN A 226 -6.29 0.47 -15.46
CA ASN A 226 -5.11 0.39 -16.32
C ASN A 226 -4.99 -0.99 -17.00
N HIS A 227 -5.31 -2.08 -16.31
CA HIS A 227 -5.30 -3.45 -16.84
C HIS A 227 -6.31 -3.62 -17.97
N ARG A 228 -7.48 -2.97 -17.88
CA ARG A 228 -8.45 -2.93 -18.99
C ARG A 228 -7.87 -2.28 -20.24
N LYS A 229 -7.12 -1.18 -20.08
CA LYS A 229 -6.42 -0.52 -21.19
C LYS A 229 -5.31 -1.40 -21.78
N TYR A 230 -4.60 -2.18 -20.97
CA TYR A 230 -3.56 -3.11 -21.46
C TYR A 230 -4.14 -4.30 -22.24
N LEU A 231 -5.25 -4.86 -21.77
CA LEU A 231 -5.98 -5.93 -22.47
C LEU A 231 -6.63 -5.41 -23.77
N GLU A 232 -7.18 -4.20 -23.76
CA GLU A 232 -7.74 -3.55 -24.95
C GLU A 232 -6.64 -3.13 -25.96
N ALA A 233 -5.40 -2.90 -25.51
CA ALA A 233 -4.26 -2.56 -26.35
C ALA A 233 -3.48 -3.78 -26.88
N GLY A 234 -3.85 -5.01 -26.51
CA GLY A 234 -3.23 -6.24 -27.03
C GLY A 234 -1.75 -6.43 -26.64
N VAL A 235 -1.32 -5.86 -25.51
CA VAL A 235 0.06 -6.02 -25.03
C VAL A 235 0.12 -7.19 -24.06
N HIS A 236 0.66 -8.33 -24.52
CA HIS A 236 0.97 -9.51 -23.72
C HIS A 236 2.30 -9.37 -22.98
#